data_AF-A0A7S7QFN2-F1
#
_entry.id   AF-A0A7S7QFN2-F1
#
_cell.length_a   1.000
_cell.length_b   1.000
_cell.length_c   1.000
_cell.angle_alpha   90.00
_cell.angle_beta   90.00
_cell.angle_gamma   90.00
#
_symmetry.space_group_name_H-M   'P 1'
#
loop_
_entity.id
_entity.type
_entity.pdbx_description
1 polymer ?
#
loop_
_entity_poly.entity_id
_entity_poly.type
_entity_poly.pdbx_seq_one_letter_code
_entity_poly.pdbx_strand_id
1 'polypeptide(L)'
;MVNGVAQAANTEIDVSAANLSQVSYVFGPGGSPSDTLWVKANDGSMWSSWKSFTATATNQAPTVSVSNVTTVSGQVFAASSLVSATDADGDTITKYALWDSNTNGRWNVNGVNQSANTEIDVTSAQLAQTTYQAGSGTDQLWIRAYDGSAWGVWQPFNVTGESPSSATIAAGATLELTGASNAAVTFLGSTGRLKLDNSASFTGTVAGMTGSDTIDFANINFATVQTPTFSGDSTHGTLTVTDGTVTATIALLGNYMASTFTASSDGHGGTSVVDPPAMQVSQLAQPQHA
;
A
#
# COMPACT_ATOMS: atom_id res chain seq x y z
N MET A 1 -29.92 -21.83 -15.11
CA MET A 1 -29.67 -23.10 -14.38
C MET A 1 -30.97 -23.60 -13.80
N VAL A 2 -31.20 -24.91 -13.77
CA VAL A 2 -32.31 -25.53 -13.02
C VAL A 2 -31.69 -26.54 -12.07
N ASN A 3 -31.93 -26.40 -10.77
CA ASN A 3 -31.33 -27.25 -9.73
C ASN A 3 -29.80 -27.30 -9.81
N GLY A 4 -29.16 -26.17 -10.15
CA GLY A 4 -27.72 -26.09 -10.33
C GLY A 4 -27.16 -26.68 -11.64
N VAL A 5 -28.02 -27.13 -12.56
CA VAL A 5 -27.59 -27.66 -13.87
C VAL A 5 -27.82 -26.64 -14.98
N ALA A 6 -26.79 -26.38 -15.80
CA ALA A 6 -26.87 -25.49 -16.95
C ALA A 6 -27.81 -26.06 -18.01
N GLN A 7 -28.58 -25.21 -18.65
CA GLN A 7 -29.54 -25.58 -19.69
C GLN A 7 -29.13 -24.92 -21.00
N ALA A 8 -29.45 -25.55 -22.14
CA ALA A 8 -29.12 -25.01 -23.45
C ALA A 8 -29.94 -23.75 -23.76
N ALA A 9 -29.31 -22.79 -24.44
CA ALA A 9 -29.99 -21.61 -24.94
C ALA A 9 -31.03 -21.96 -26.04
N ASN A 10 -31.98 -21.06 -26.28
CA ASN A 10 -33.05 -21.20 -27.30
C ASN A 10 -33.87 -22.50 -27.20
N THR A 11 -33.91 -23.09 -26.01
CA THR A 11 -34.65 -24.32 -25.73
C THR A 11 -35.68 -24.03 -24.65
N GLU A 12 -36.91 -24.47 -24.86
CA GLU A 12 -37.94 -24.43 -23.81
C GLU A 12 -37.55 -25.42 -22.70
N ILE A 13 -37.57 -24.95 -21.46
CA ILE A 13 -37.24 -25.75 -20.29
C ILE A 13 -38.47 -25.77 -19.39
N ASP A 14 -39.08 -26.94 -19.26
CA ASP A 14 -40.22 -27.13 -18.39
C ASP A 14 -39.76 -27.30 -16.94
N VAL A 15 -40.22 -26.40 -16.07
CA VAL A 15 -39.95 -26.45 -14.63
C VAL A 15 -41.29 -26.54 -13.91
N SER A 16 -41.44 -27.53 -13.04
CA SER A 16 -42.63 -27.63 -12.19
C SER A 16 -42.71 -26.43 -11.24
N ALA A 17 -43.93 -26.02 -10.89
CA ALA A 17 -44.11 -24.89 -9.97
C ALA A 17 -43.36 -25.08 -8.63
N ALA A 18 -43.23 -26.32 -8.15
CA ALA A 18 -42.48 -26.65 -6.92
C ALA A 18 -40.96 -26.44 -7.05
N ASN A 19 -40.41 -26.48 -8.27
CA ASN A 19 -38.97 -26.34 -8.52
C ASN A 19 -38.60 -24.94 -9.03
N LEU A 20 -39.56 -24.02 -9.19
CA LEU A 20 -39.26 -22.67 -9.71
C LEU A 20 -38.24 -21.93 -8.83
N SER A 21 -38.27 -22.15 -7.51
CA SER A 21 -37.29 -21.57 -6.56
C SER A 21 -35.86 -22.07 -6.77
N GLN A 22 -35.66 -23.14 -7.54
CA GLN A 22 -34.36 -23.70 -7.88
C GLN A 22 -33.88 -23.25 -9.27
N VAL A 23 -34.64 -22.38 -9.95
CA VAL A 23 -34.23 -21.75 -11.20
C VAL A 23 -33.41 -20.52 -10.85
N SER A 24 -32.19 -20.46 -11.39
CA SER A 24 -31.35 -19.26 -11.32
C SER A 24 -30.90 -18.85 -12.71
N TYR A 25 -30.78 -17.54 -12.90
CA TYR A 25 -30.11 -16.98 -14.05
C TYR A 25 -28.70 -16.58 -13.67
N VAL A 26 -27.71 -16.98 -14.47
CA VAL A 26 -26.32 -16.56 -14.30
C VAL A 26 -26.06 -15.56 -15.41
N PHE A 27 -25.77 -14.32 -15.03
CA PHE A 27 -25.40 -13.27 -15.97
C PHE A 27 -24.05 -13.59 -16.61
N GLY A 28 -23.85 -13.14 -17.85
CA GLY A 28 -22.51 -13.05 -18.42
C GLY A 28 -21.65 -12.02 -17.66
N PRO A 29 -20.33 -11.95 -17.95
CA PRO A 29 -19.45 -10.91 -17.41
C PRO A 29 -20.00 -9.48 -17.62
N GLY A 30 -19.55 -8.54 -16.79
CA GLY A 30 -19.92 -7.13 -16.89
C GLY A 30 -19.74 -6.60 -18.32
N GLY A 31 -20.75 -5.88 -18.82
CA GLY A 31 -20.70 -5.31 -20.18
C GLY A 31 -21.09 -6.28 -21.30
N SER A 32 -21.46 -7.53 -20.98
CA SER A 32 -22.05 -8.45 -21.95
C SER A 32 -23.37 -7.90 -22.53
N PRO A 33 -23.72 -8.24 -23.79
CA PRO A 33 -25.03 -7.94 -24.35
C PRO A 33 -26.15 -8.42 -23.43
N SER A 34 -27.28 -7.71 -23.42
CA SER A 34 -28.44 -8.15 -22.65
C SER A 34 -29.03 -9.42 -23.24
N ASP A 35 -29.36 -10.37 -22.38
CA ASP A 35 -30.11 -11.54 -22.78
C ASP A 35 -31.61 -11.24 -22.77
N THR A 36 -32.31 -11.72 -23.79
CA THR A 36 -33.78 -11.71 -23.81
C THR A 36 -34.27 -13.07 -23.34
N LEU A 37 -34.85 -13.10 -22.15
CA LEU A 37 -35.41 -14.29 -21.54
C LEU A 37 -36.92 -14.32 -21.73
N TRP A 38 -37.48 -15.52 -21.79
CA TRP A 38 -38.91 -15.73 -22.01
C TRP A 38 -39.48 -16.66 -20.95
N VAL A 39 -40.68 -16.35 -20.48
CA VAL A 39 -41.42 -17.17 -19.51
C VAL A 39 -42.89 -17.26 -19.93
N LYS A 40 -43.49 -18.43 -19.73
CA LYS A 40 -44.94 -18.65 -19.79
C LYS A 40 -45.33 -19.56 -18.62
N ALA A 41 -46.58 -19.49 -18.18
CA ALA A 41 -47.08 -20.29 -17.07
C ALA A 41 -48.15 -21.26 -17.55
N ASN A 42 -48.24 -22.43 -16.90
CA ASN A 42 -49.29 -23.42 -17.12
C ASN A 42 -50.11 -23.60 -15.83
N ASP A 43 -51.43 -23.65 -15.94
CA ASP A 43 -52.35 -23.83 -14.80
C ASP A 43 -52.79 -25.30 -14.58
N GLY A 44 -52.17 -26.24 -15.29
CA GLY A 44 -52.55 -27.65 -15.37
C GLY A 44 -53.42 -27.99 -16.57
N SER A 45 -53.94 -27.00 -17.31
CA SER A 45 -54.80 -27.21 -18.48
C SER A 45 -54.29 -26.50 -19.73
N MET A 46 -53.84 -25.25 -19.60
CA MET A 46 -53.37 -24.44 -20.73
C MET A 46 -52.13 -23.62 -20.37
N TRP A 47 -51.31 -23.36 -21.39
CA TRP A 47 -50.19 -22.43 -21.28
C TRP A 47 -50.63 -21.01 -21.62
N SER A 48 -50.08 -20.03 -20.90
CA SER A 48 -50.15 -18.63 -21.29
C SER A 48 -49.35 -18.37 -22.56
N SER A 49 -49.56 -17.21 -23.19
CA SER A 49 -48.60 -16.68 -24.17
C SER A 49 -47.23 -16.46 -23.52
N TRP A 50 -46.17 -16.54 -24.33
CA TRP A 50 -44.83 -16.19 -23.92
C TRP A 50 -44.72 -14.70 -23.56
N LYS A 51 -44.10 -14.41 -22.42
CA LYS A 51 -43.73 -13.08 -21.97
C LYS A 51 -42.22 -12.96 -21.91
N SER A 52 -41.67 -11.94 -22.56
CA SER A 52 -40.23 -11.65 -22.50
C SER A 52 -39.88 -10.64 -21.40
N PHE A 53 -38.63 -10.72 -20.95
CA PHE A 53 -37.95 -9.72 -20.15
C PHE A 53 -36.45 -9.75 -20.48
N THR A 54 -35.73 -8.69 -20.12
CA THR A 54 -34.29 -8.59 -20.38
C THR A 54 -33.49 -8.77 -19.10
N ALA A 55 -32.37 -9.46 -19.20
CA ALA A 55 -31.36 -9.56 -18.17
C ALA A 55 -30.06 -8.91 -18.69
N THR A 56 -29.63 -7.83 -18.05
CA THR A 56 -28.44 -7.06 -18.44
C THR A 56 -27.37 -7.15 -17.37
N ALA A 57 -26.16 -7.58 -17.75
CA ALA A 57 -24.99 -7.49 -16.88
C ALA A 57 -24.40 -6.07 -17.00
N THR A 58 -24.41 -5.31 -15.92
CA THR A 58 -23.72 -4.01 -15.87
C THR A 58 -22.28 -4.21 -15.44
N ASN A 59 -21.35 -3.52 -16.10
CA ASN A 59 -19.94 -3.47 -15.69
C ASN A 59 -19.73 -2.34 -14.67
N GLN A 60 -19.04 -2.63 -13.58
CA GLN A 60 -18.48 -1.65 -12.66
C GLN A 60 -17.01 -1.47 -13.00
N ALA A 61 -16.57 -0.23 -13.21
CA ALA A 61 -15.17 0.02 -13.53
C ALA A 61 -14.26 -0.15 -12.29
N PRO A 62 -12.95 -0.41 -12.48
CA PRO A 62 -12.02 -0.58 -11.37
C PRO A 62 -11.91 0.63 -10.45
N THR A 63 -11.71 0.35 -9.17
CA THR A 63 -11.30 1.35 -8.19
C THR A 63 -9.83 1.16 -7.84
N VAL A 64 -9.09 2.28 -7.82
CA VAL A 64 -7.68 2.32 -7.47
C VAL A 64 -7.51 2.92 -6.07
N SER A 65 -6.61 2.35 -5.26
CA SER A 65 -6.18 2.89 -3.98
C SER A 65 -4.69 3.22 -4.03
N VAL A 66 -4.34 4.42 -3.58
CA VAL A 66 -2.98 4.98 -3.57
C VAL A 66 -2.67 5.63 -2.23
N SER A 67 -1.38 5.81 -1.94
CA SER A 67 -0.92 6.53 -0.75
C SER A 67 0.15 7.56 -1.12
N ASN A 68 0.13 8.70 -0.44
CA ASN A 68 1.20 9.68 -0.56
C ASN A 68 2.48 9.15 0.08
N VAL A 69 3.63 9.51 -0.49
CA VAL A 69 4.95 9.10 -0.02
C VAL A 69 5.81 10.33 0.22
N THR A 70 6.53 10.33 1.34
CA THR A 70 7.66 11.23 1.58
C THR A 70 8.92 10.40 1.67
N THR A 71 9.96 10.80 0.94
CA THR A 71 11.22 10.08 0.77
C THR A 71 12.38 11.07 0.54
N VAL A 72 13.56 10.58 0.16
CA VAL A 72 14.64 11.43 -0.37
C VAL A 72 14.77 11.26 -1.89
N SER A 73 15.21 12.30 -2.58
CA SER A 73 15.45 12.25 -4.02
C SER A 73 16.44 11.14 -4.36
N GLY A 74 16.17 10.42 -5.45
CA GLY A 74 16.93 9.28 -5.91
C GLY A 74 16.38 7.93 -5.46
N GLN A 75 15.52 7.87 -4.43
CA GLN A 75 14.86 6.62 -4.01
C GLN A 75 13.92 6.10 -5.11
N VAL A 76 13.87 4.78 -5.23
CA VAL A 76 13.10 4.08 -6.27
C VAL A 76 12.04 3.22 -5.63
N PHE A 77 10.81 3.34 -6.11
CA PHE A 77 9.64 2.59 -5.67
C PHE A 77 9.16 1.69 -6.79
N ALA A 78 8.79 0.45 -6.48
CA ALA A 78 8.03 -0.36 -7.43
C ALA A 78 6.63 0.27 -7.56
N ALA A 79 6.08 0.35 -8.77
CA ALA A 79 4.72 0.89 -8.95
C ALA A 79 3.69 0.09 -8.14
N SER A 80 3.89 -1.23 -8.01
CA SER A 80 3.07 -2.14 -7.21
C SER A 80 3.11 -1.88 -5.70
N SER A 81 4.10 -1.15 -5.17
CA SER A 81 4.10 -0.74 -3.77
C SER A 81 3.35 0.58 -3.54
N LEU A 82 3.10 1.35 -4.60
CA LEU A 82 2.41 2.64 -4.54
C LEU A 82 0.90 2.52 -4.82
N VAL A 83 0.48 1.45 -5.52
CA VAL A 83 -0.89 1.29 -5.98
C VAL A 83 -1.43 -0.12 -5.76
N SER A 84 -2.71 -0.19 -5.43
CA SER A 84 -3.54 -1.40 -5.58
C SER A 84 -4.82 -1.07 -6.34
N ALA A 85 -5.40 -2.05 -7.02
CA ALA A 85 -6.67 -1.91 -7.72
C ALA A 85 -7.57 -3.12 -7.45
N THR A 86 -8.86 -2.86 -7.36
CA THR A 86 -9.90 -3.87 -7.17
C THR A 86 -11.06 -3.58 -8.10
N ASP A 87 -11.73 -4.63 -8.53
CA ASP A 87 -12.96 -4.54 -9.30
C ASP A 87 -14.12 -5.15 -8.52
N ALA A 88 -15.27 -4.48 -8.50
CA ALA A 88 -16.42 -4.88 -7.70
C ALA A 88 -17.15 -6.10 -8.29
N ASP A 89 -17.07 -6.31 -9.61
CA ASP A 89 -17.64 -7.47 -10.29
C ASP A 89 -16.64 -8.65 -10.32
N GLY A 90 -15.41 -8.42 -9.83
CA GLY A 90 -14.34 -9.42 -9.79
C GLY A 90 -13.59 -9.56 -11.10
N ASP A 91 -13.76 -8.60 -12.02
CA ASP A 91 -13.04 -8.60 -13.29
C ASP A 91 -11.53 -8.40 -13.08
N THR A 92 -10.74 -9.05 -13.93
CA THR A 92 -9.28 -8.99 -13.82
C THR A 92 -8.76 -7.67 -14.34
N ILE A 93 -7.98 -6.94 -13.55
CA ILE A 93 -7.29 -5.74 -14.03
C ILE A 93 -6.27 -6.12 -15.11
N THR A 94 -6.43 -5.59 -16.31
CA THR A 94 -5.60 -5.91 -17.48
C THR A 94 -4.59 -4.81 -17.82
N LYS A 95 -4.91 -3.54 -17.53
CA LYS A 95 -4.02 -2.40 -17.75
C LYS A 95 -4.13 -1.35 -16.65
N TYR A 96 -3.12 -0.50 -16.60
CA TYR A 96 -3.08 0.74 -15.84
C TYR A 96 -2.66 1.87 -16.77
N ALA A 97 -3.15 3.08 -16.48
CA ALA A 97 -2.64 4.30 -17.08
C ALA A 97 -2.00 5.12 -15.96
N LEU A 98 -0.81 5.63 -16.22
CA LEU A 98 -0.02 6.46 -15.31
C LEU A 98 0.08 7.87 -15.88
N TRP A 99 0.10 8.86 -15.01
CA TRP A 99 0.36 10.25 -15.38
C TRP A 99 1.27 10.88 -14.34
N ASP A 100 2.18 11.73 -14.82
CA ASP A 100 3.02 12.58 -14.00
C ASP A 100 2.78 14.03 -14.43
N SER A 101 2.24 14.86 -13.54
CA SER A 101 1.91 16.26 -13.84
C SER A 101 3.13 17.19 -13.82
N ASN A 102 4.27 16.73 -13.31
CA ASN A 102 5.47 17.55 -13.13
C ASN A 102 6.74 16.73 -13.40
N THR A 103 7.90 17.25 -13.02
CA THR A 103 9.20 16.74 -13.50
C THR A 103 10.23 16.60 -12.38
N ASN A 104 9.79 16.50 -11.12
CA ASN A 104 10.72 16.35 -10.01
C ASN A 104 11.23 14.92 -9.98
N GLY A 105 10.39 13.93 -10.25
CA GLY A 105 10.74 12.52 -10.42
C GLY A 105 10.45 12.00 -11.83
N ARG A 106 10.34 10.67 -11.96
CA ARG A 106 9.93 10.03 -13.22
C ARG A 106 9.48 8.58 -13.06
N TRP A 107 8.56 8.17 -13.93
CA TRP A 107 8.25 6.77 -14.20
C TRP A 107 9.32 6.14 -15.10
N ASN A 108 9.67 4.89 -14.80
CA ASN A 108 10.47 4.02 -15.64
C ASN A 108 9.70 2.73 -15.90
N VAL A 109 9.40 2.44 -17.17
CA VAL A 109 8.67 1.24 -17.59
C VAL A 109 9.64 0.33 -18.32
N ASN A 110 9.91 -0.87 -17.78
CA ASN A 110 10.82 -1.86 -18.36
C ASN A 110 12.21 -1.28 -18.69
N GLY A 111 12.77 -0.44 -17.83
CA GLY A 111 14.07 0.20 -18.04
C GLY A 111 14.02 1.52 -18.83
N VAL A 112 12.87 1.90 -19.40
CA VAL A 112 12.73 3.12 -20.21
C VAL A 112 12.06 4.24 -19.40
N ASN A 113 12.77 5.35 -19.22
CA ASN A 113 12.22 6.55 -18.60
C ASN A 113 11.09 7.11 -19.48
N GLN A 114 9.96 7.44 -18.85
CA GLN A 114 8.82 8.04 -19.51
C GLN A 114 8.83 9.56 -19.34
N SER A 115 8.24 10.27 -20.30
CA SER A 115 8.07 11.72 -20.22
C SER A 115 6.92 12.08 -19.29
N ALA A 116 7.08 13.16 -18.54
CA ALA A 116 5.97 13.78 -17.81
C ALA A 116 4.93 14.40 -18.77
N ASN A 117 3.75 14.72 -18.23
CA ASN A 117 2.63 15.35 -18.93
C ASN A 117 2.16 14.54 -20.16
N THR A 118 2.21 13.22 -20.04
CA THR A 118 1.73 12.27 -21.04
C THR A 118 1.16 11.05 -20.32
N GLU A 119 0.08 10.50 -20.88
CA GLU A 119 -0.51 9.26 -20.40
C GLU A 119 0.38 8.08 -20.80
N ILE A 120 0.71 7.24 -19.82
CA ILE A 120 1.57 6.07 -19.97
C ILE A 120 0.71 4.84 -19.68
N ASP A 121 0.32 4.12 -20.74
CA ASP A 121 -0.40 2.86 -20.62
C ASP A 121 0.56 1.69 -20.38
N VAL A 122 0.30 0.92 -19.34
CA VAL A 122 1.04 -0.30 -19.02
C VAL A 122 0.07 -1.47 -18.81
N THR A 123 0.44 -2.66 -19.29
CA THR A 123 -0.28 -3.89 -18.91
C THR A 123 -0.02 -4.22 -17.44
N SER A 124 -0.88 -5.02 -16.82
CA SER A 124 -0.65 -5.49 -15.44
C SER A 124 0.69 -6.20 -15.25
N ALA A 125 1.19 -6.89 -16.29
CA ALA A 125 2.53 -7.51 -16.27
C ALA A 125 3.67 -6.49 -16.37
N GLN A 126 3.47 -5.38 -17.10
CA GLN A 126 4.44 -4.28 -17.16
C GLN A 126 4.43 -3.42 -15.89
N LEU A 127 3.28 -3.31 -15.21
CA LEU A 127 3.21 -2.61 -13.92
C LEU A 127 4.19 -3.23 -12.90
N ALA A 128 4.32 -4.56 -12.88
CA ALA A 128 5.27 -5.27 -12.02
C ALA A 128 6.75 -4.94 -12.32
N GLN A 129 7.03 -4.38 -13.50
CA GLN A 129 8.36 -3.94 -13.94
C GLN A 129 8.47 -2.41 -14.02
N THR A 130 7.43 -1.70 -13.58
CA THR A 130 7.40 -0.25 -13.58
C THR A 130 7.90 0.25 -12.24
N THR A 131 8.79 1.23 -12.28
CA THR A 131 9.27 1.91 -11.08
C THR A 131 9.04 3.41 -11.16
N TYR A 132 8.95 4.04 -9.99
CA TYR A 132 8.99 5.49 -9.85
C TYR A 132 10.29 5.88 -9.15
N GLN A 133 11.10 6.73 -9.76
CA GLN A 133 12.22 7.35 -9.07
C GLN A 133 11.82 8.76 -8.61
N ALA A 134 11.80 8.98 -7.31
CA ALA A 134 11.58 10.31 -6.74
C ALA A 134 12.76 11.22 -7.06
N GLY A 135 12.52 12.50 -7.36
CA GLY A 135 13.56 13.50 -7.29
C GLY A 135 13.22 14.61 -6.31
N SER A 136 13.98 15.69 -6.31
CA SER A 136 13.84 16.75 -5.30
C SER A 136 12.56 17.55 -5.52
N GLY A 137 11.73 17.65 -4.48
CA GLY A 137 10.42 18.30 -4.51
C GLY A 137 9.26 17.31 -4.55
N THR A 138 8.05 17.84 -4.73
CA THR A 138 6.82 17.04 -4.76
C THR A 138 6.36 16.82 -6.18
N ASP A 139 6.17 15.56 -6.58
CA ASP A 139 5.42 15.21 -7.78
C ASP A 139 3.93 15.00 -7.47
N GLN A 140 3.09 15.37 -8.44
CA GLN A 140 1.67 14.99 -8.45
C GLN A 140 1.48 13.92 -9.52
N LEU A 141 1.27 12.70 -9.06
CA LEU A 141 1.11 11.53 -9.89
C LEU A 141 -0.36 11.13 -9.92
N TRP A 142 -0.77 10.49 -11.02
CA TRP A 142 -2.09 9.91 -11.14
C TRP A 142 -2.02 8.50 -11.71
N ILE A 143 -2.97 7.68 -11.30
CA ILE A 143 -3.12 6.32 -11.82
C ILE A 143 -4.61 5.96 -11.94
N ARG A 144 -4.95 5.22 -12.98
CA ARG A 144 -6.25 4.53 -13.13
C ARG A 144 -6.03 3.11 -13.64
N ALA A 145 -7.00 2.24 -13.41
CA ALA A 145 -6.97 0.84 -13.81
C ALA A 145 -8.05 0.53 -14.86
N TYR A 146 -7.82 -0.50 -15.67
CA TYR A 146 -8.72 -1.00 -16.72
C TYR A 146 -8.96 -2.49 -16.51
N ASP A 147 -10.23 -2.91 -16.47
CA ASP A 147 -10.67 -4.30 -16.24
C ASP A 147 -10.75 -5.15 -17.52
N GLY A 148 -10.54 -4.56 -18.70
CA GLY A 148 -10.80 -5.23 -19.98
C GLY A 148 -12.00 -4.66 -20.74
N SER A 149 -12.88 -3.94 -20.06
CA SER A 149 -14.13 -3.36 -20.56
C SER A 149 -14.21 -1.84 -20.36
N ALA A 150 -13.82 -1.34 -19.18
CA ALA A 150 -13.93 0.06 -18.79
C ALA A 150 -12.71 0.54 -17.98
N TRP A 151 -12.44 1.84 -18.10
CA TRP A 151 -11.46 2.52 -17.26
C TRP A 151 -12.11 3.02 -15.98
N GLY A 152 -11.42 2.81 -14.87
CA GLY A 152 -11.69 3.48 -13.61
C GLY A 152 -11.40 4.98 -13.66
N VAL A 153 -11.71 5.65 -12.57
CA VAL A 153 -11.40 7.07 -12.39
C VAL A 153 -9.91 7.27 -12.08
N TRP A 154 -9.35 8.40 -12.53
CA TRP A 154 -8.01 8.82 -12.15
C TRP A 154 -7.92 9.10 -10.65
N GLN A 155 -6.93 8.49 -9.99
CA GLN A 155 -6.63 8.71 -8.58
C GLN A 155 -5.31 9.47 -8.43
N PRO A 156 -5.31 10.68 -7.83
CA PRO A 156 -4.10 11.43 -7.57
C PRO A 156 -3.39 10.97 -6.30
N PHE A 157 -2.07 11.09 -6.29
CA PHE A 157 -1.24 10.99 -5.09
C PHE A 157 0.04 11.80 -5.26
N ASN A 158 0.75 12.01 -4.15
CA ASN A 158 1.98 12.77 -4.13
C ASN A 158 3.17 11.90 -3.73
N VAL A 159 4.29 12.09 -4.42
CA VAL A 159 5.59 11.60 -3.97
C VAL A 159 6.48 12.83 -3.73
N THR A 160 6.91 13.02 -2.50
CA THR A 160 7.77 14.14 -2.11
C THR A 160 9.16 13.61 -1.81
N GLY A 161 10.14 13.97 -2.65
CA GLY A 161 11.54 13.69 -2.40
C GLY A 161 12.23 14.88 -1.74
N GLU A 162 12.64 14.72 -0.49
CA GLU A 162 13.56 15.63 0.20
C GLU A 162 14.95 15.60 -0.46
N SER A 163 15.86 16.44 0.02
CA SER A 163 17.26 16.43 -0.43
C SER A 163 17.88 15.02 -0.27
N PRO A 164 18.75 14.57 -1.21
CA PRO A 164 19.36 13.24 -1.10
C PRO A 164 20.28 13.12 0.11
N SER A 165 20.79 14.25 0.64
CA SER A 165 21.70 14.30 1.78
C SER A 165 21.01 14.68 3.09
N SER A 166 19.76 15.13 3.06
CA SER A 166 19.07 15.58 4.27
C SER A 166 17.56 15.50 4.14
N ALA A 167 16.90 14.99 5.17
CA ALA A 167 15.45 14.92 5.25
C ALA A 167 14.95 15.31 6.63
N THR A 168 13.71 15.81 6.69
CA THR A 168 13.03 16.08 7.94
C THR A 168 11.75 15.28 8.06
N ILE A 169 11.36 14.93 9.28
CA ILE A 169 10.15 14.17 9.57
C ILE A 169 9.30 15.00 10.51
N ALA A 170 8.18 15.52 9.99
CA ALA A 170 7.20 16.25 10.80
C ALA A 170 6.46 15.31 11.77
N ALA A 171 5.79 15.89 12.77
CA ALA A 171 4.95 15.13 13.70
C ALA A 171 3.87 14.34 12.93
N GLY A 172 3.81 13.03 13.14
CA GLY A 172 2.87 12.12 12.48
C GLY A 172 3.21 11.76 11.03
N ALA A 173 4.24 12.36 10.44
CA ALA A 173 4.69 12.04 9.09
C ALA A 173 5.52 10.76 9.07
N THR A 174 5.56 10.10 7.90
CA THR A 174 6.46 8.97 7.64
C THR A 174 7.43 9.34 6.52
N LEU A 175 8.72 9.19 6.76
CA LEU A 175 9.76 9.20 5.72
C LEU A 175 10.14 7.76 5.40
N GLU A 176 9.95 7.33 4.16
CA GLU A 176 10.26 5.97 3.70
C GLU A 176 11.52 5.96 2.83
N LEU A 177 12.48 5.11 3.20
CA LEU A 177 13.70 4.86 2.46
C LEU A 177 13.70 3.39 2.00
N THR A 178 13.44 3.18 0.72
CA THR A 178 13.29 1.83 0.13
C THR A 178 14.63 1.14 -0.13
N GLY A 179 15.71 1.92 -0.26
CA GLY A 179 17.05 1.42 -0.52
C GLY A 179 18.13 2.15 0.28
N ALA A 180 19.38 2.00 -0.19
CA ALA A 180 20.53 2.62 0.45
C ALA A 180 20.37 4.15 0.52
N SER A 181 20.74 4.71 1.66
CA SER A 181 20.68 6.15 1.91
C SER A 181 21.75 6.54 2.93
N ASN A 182 22.35 7.69 2.71
CA ASN A 182 23.26 8.34 3.65
C ASN A 182 22.72 9.69 4.15
N ALA A 183 21.40 9.91 3.99
CA ALA A 183 20.77 11.17 4.36
C ALA A 183 20.85 11.43 5.87
N ALA A 184 21.09 12.69 6.24
CA ALA A 184 20.89 13.17 7.60
C ALA A 184 19.39 13.37 7.84
N VAL A 185 18.79 12.53 8.67
CA VAL A 185 17.35 12.54 8.99
C VAL A 185 17.14 13.24 10.33
N THR A 186 16.21 14.20 10.38
CA THR A 186 15.86 14.92 11.62
C THR A 186 14.37 14.84 11.89
N PHE A 187 13.98 14.33 13.06
CA PHE A 187 12.61 14.44 13.55
C PHE A 187 12.35 15.86 14.06
N LEU A 188 11.22 16.44 13.67
CA LEU A 188 10.79 17.80 14.06
C LEU A 188 9.66 17.79 15.11
N GLY A 189 9.22 16.61 15.53
CA GLY A 189 8.13 16.40 16.47
C GLY A 189 8.41 15.19 17.35
N SER A 190 7.37 14.55 17.88
CA SER A 190 7.49 13.42 18.80
C SER A 190 6.63 12.21 18.42
N THR A 191 6.17 12.15 17.17
CA THR A 191 5.27 11.10 16.65
C THR A 191 5.57 10.76 15.19
N GLY A 192 6.73 11.15 14.67
CA GLY A 192 7.13 10.83 13.29
C GLY A 192 7.57 9.38 13.16
N ARG A 193 7.69 8.90 11.91
CA ARG A 193 8.27 7.60 11.59
C ARG A 193 9.35 7.71 10.52
N LEU A 194 10.52 7.15 10.78
CA LEU A 194 11.50 6.81 9.76
C LEU A 194 11.33 5.33 9.41
N LYS A 195 10.94 5.01 8.18
CA LYS A 195 10.83 3.63 7.71
C LYS A 195 12.01 3.28 6.82
N LEU A 196 12.70 2.18 7.16
CA LEU A 196 13.86 1.66 6.46
C LEU A 196 13.53 0.27 5.91
N ASP A 197 13.32 0.15 4.60
CA ASP A 197 13.04 -1.15 3.98
C ASP A 197 14.30 -1.99 3.81
N ASN A 198 15.47 -1.35 3.67
CA ASN A 198 16.77 -2.00 3.68
C ASN A 198 17.68 -1.38 4.73
N SER A 199 17.34 -1.62 6.00
CA SER A 199 17.96 -0.96 7.16
C SER A 199 19.48 -1.13 7.28
N ALA A 200 20.06 -2.26 6.85
CA ALA A 200 21.51 -2.50 6.87
C ALA A 200 22.28 -1.61 5.88
N SER A 201 21.60 -1.01 4.90
CA SER A 201 22.19 -0.14 3.88
C SER A 201 22.07 1.35 4.21
N PHE A 202 21.43 1.70 5.34
CA PHE A 202 21.37 3.07 5.83
C PHE A 202 22.69 3.43 6.51
N THR A 203 23.37 4.46 6.00
CA THR A 203 24.67 4.96 6.50
C THR A 203 24.60 6.42 6.94
N GLY A 204 23.39 6.99 6.97
CA GLY A 204 23.13 8.35 7.40
C GLY A 204 23.10 8.49 8.92
N THR A 205 22.63 9.65 9.37
CA THR A 205 22.41 9.94 10.80
C THR A 205 20.94 10.19 11.06
N VAL A 206 20.51 9.94 12.30
CA VAL A 206 19.17 10.26 12.78
C VAL A 206 19.28 11.16 14.01
N ALA A 207 18.55 12.27 14.01
CA ALA A 207 18.56 13.25 15.09
C ALA A 207 17.14 13.61 15.53
N GLY A 208 17.02 14.13 16.75
CA GLY A 208 15.78 14.74 17.26
C GLY A 208 14.70 13.77 17.69
N MET A 209 15.00 12.47 17.82
CA MET A 209 14.03 11.50 18.30
C MET A 209 13.57 11.84 19.72
N THR A 210 12.25 11.94 19.92
CA THR A 210 11.63 12.16 21.22
C THR A 210 10.27 11.47 21.32
N GLY A 211 9.80 11.22 22.55
CA GLY A 211 8.42 10.79 22.81
C GLY A 211 8.06 9.45 22.16
N SER A 212 7.32 9.49 21.04
CA SER A 212 6.85 8.33 20.29
C SER A 212 7.38 8.28 18.86
N ASP A 213 8.44 9.03 18.55
CA ASP A 213 9.14 8.86 17.28
C ASP A 213 9.61 7.41 17.12
N THR A 214 9.40 6.88 15.93
CA THR A 214 9.65 5.47 15.61
C THR A 214 10.66 5.36 14.48
N ILE A 215 11.66 4.48 14.64
CA ILE A 215 12.38 3.92 13.50
C ILE A 215 11.78 2.54 13.21
N ASP A 216 11.21 2.39 12.03
CA ASP A 216 10.60 1.17 11.54
C ASP A 216 11.59 0.43 10.62
N PHE A 217 11.97 -0.78 11.02
CA PHE A 217 12.91 -1.66 10.35
C PHE A 217 12.14 -2.78 9.65
N ALA A 218 11.66 -2.51 8.43
CA ALA A 218 10.74 -3.42 7.73
C ALA A 218 11.39 -4.78 7.40
N ASN A 219 12.72 -4.84 7.27
CA ASN A 219 13.48 -6.06 6.97
C ASN A 219 14.15 -6.72 8.17
N ILE A 220 13.81 -6.34 9.40
CA ILE A 220 14.24 -7.03 10.62
C ILE A 220 13.04 -7.79 11.20
N ASN A 221 13.10 -9.12 11.16
CA ASN A 221 11.99 -9.97 11.60
C ASN A 221 11.76 -9.83 13.11
N PHE A 222 10.58 -9.32 13.48
CA PHE A 222 10.23 -9.14 14.88
C PHE A 222 10.19 -10.44 15.68
N ALA A 223 9.85 -11.57 15.05
CA ALA A 223 9.75 -12.85 15.75
C ALA A 223 11.09 -13.35 16.32
N THR A 224 12.21 -12.88 15.76
CA THR A 224 13.57 -13.27 16.18
C THR A 224 14.42 -12.07 16.58
N VAL A 225 13.81 -10.90 16.76
CA VAL A 225 14.53 -9.69 17.13
C VAL A 225 15.18 -9.82 18.51
N GLN A 226 16.45 -9.44 18.59
CA GLN A 226 17.16 -9.30 19.84
C GLN A 226 16.86 -7.93 20.46
N THR A 227 17.07 -7.78 21.76
CA THR A 227 16.88 -6.48 22.43
C THR A 227 17.76 -5.41 21.75
N PRO A 228 17.18 -4.29 21.28
CA PRO A 228 17.96 -3.19 20.73
C PRO A 228 19.01 -2.70 21.73
N THR A 229 20.20 -2.38 21.23
CA THR A 229 21.30 -1.88 22.08
C THR A 229 21.76 -0.51 21.62
N PHE A 230 22.07 0.36 22.56
CA PHE A 230 22.66 1.67 22.30
C PHE A 230 24.04 1.75 22.95
N SER A 231 25.02 2.26 22.20
CA SER A 231 26.36 2.56 22.70
C SER A 231 26.78 3.94 22.21
N GLY A 232 27.14 4.84 23.12
CA GLY A 232 27.42 6.23 22.78
C GLY A 232 27.87 7.07 23.97
N ASP A 233 27.75 8.39 23.79
CA ASP A 233 27.98 9.41 24.80
C ASP A 233 26.82 10.43 24.83
N SER A 234 27.01 11.56 25.51
CA SER A 234 25.98 12.60 25.64
C SER A 234 25.68 13.38 24.35
N THR A 235 26.38 13.12 23.26
CA THR A 235 26.25 13.85 22.00
C THR A 235 25.89 12.97 20.82
N HIS A 236 26.29 11.69 20.82
CA HIS A 236 25.93 10.74 19.77
C HIS A 236 26.08 9.29 20.23
N GLY A 237 25.60 8.35 19.42
CA GLY A 237 25.90 6.93 19.58
C GLY A 237 25.36 6.08 18.43
N THR A 238 25.44 4.77 18.60
CA THR A 238 24.96 3.80 17.64
C THR A 238 23.86 2.95 18.27
N LEU A 239 22.67 2.99 17.66
CA LEU A 239 21.60 2.03 17.92
C LEU A 239 21.82 0.81 17.03
N THR A 240 21.93 -0.37 17.63
CA THR A 240 22.04 -1.66 16.93
C THR A 240 20.77 -2.47 17.11
N VAL A 241 20.17 -2.89 16.00
CA VAL A 241 18.96 -3.72 15.95
C VAL A 241 19.25 -4.93 15.06
N THR A 242 18.96 -6.14 15.53
CA THR A 242 19.22 -7.36 14.77
C THR A 242 18.24 -8.47 15.10
N ASP A 243 17.90 -9.28 14.12
CA ASP A 243 17.13 -10.52 14.27
C ASP A 243 18.01 -11.79 14.16
N GLY A 244 19.34 -11.61 14.20
CA GLY A 244 20.35 -12.65 13.98
C GLY A 244 20.69 -12.91 12.52
N THR A 245 19.87 -12.44 11.57
CA THR A 245 20.10 -12.57 10.12
C THR A 245 20.47 -11.22 9.50
N VAL A 246 19.68 -10.19 9.81
CA VAL A 246 19.91 -8.80 9.41
C VAL A 246 20.33 -8.00 10.64
N THR A 247 21.29 -7.10 10.46
CA THR A 247 21.73 -6.16 11.49
C THR A 247 21.73 -4.76 10.90
N ALA A 248 20.99 -3.86 11.55
CA ALA A 248 21.05 -2.42 11.28
C ALA A 248 21.85 -1.71 12.38
N THR A 249 22.72 -0.81 11.96
CA THR A 249 23.48 0.08 12.85
C THR A 249 23.16 1.52 12.50
N ILE A 250 22.37 2.19 13.33
CA ILE A 250 21.89 3.55 13.10
C ILE A 250 22.70 4.52 13.93
N ALA A 251 23.38 5.46 13.26
CA ALA A 251 24.05 6.56 13.94
C ALA A 251 23.01 7.57 14.46
N LEU A 252 22.90 7.69 15.78
CA LEU A 252 22.02 8.64 16.44
C LEU A 252 22.81 9.86 16.92
N LEU A 253 22.29 11.06 16.63
CA LEU A 253 22.79 12.33 17.15
C LEU A 253 21.86 12.83 18.25
N GLY A 254 22.41 13.08 19.43
CA GLY A 254 21.68 13.40 20.65
C GLY A 254 22.11 12.57 21.86
N ASN A 255 21.55 12.89 23.02
CA ASN A 255 21.81 12.18 24.27
C ASN A 255 20.77 11.07 24.49
N TYR A 256 21.15 9.83 24.18
CA TYR A 256 20.30 8.64 24.35
C TYR A 256 20.86 7.70 25.44
N MET A 257 21.74 8.19 26.31
CA MET A 257 22.40 7.36 27.34
C MET A 257 21.42 6.77 28.37
N ALA A 258 20.26 7.40 28.56
CA ALA A 258 19.20 6.93 29.44
C ALA A 258 18.10 6.16 28.69
N SER A 259 18.13 6.14 27.35
CA SER A 259 17.09 5.55 26.51
C SER A 259 17.01 4.03 26.68
N THR A 260 15.78 3.51 26.74
CA THR A 260 15.51 2.06 26.83
C THR A 260 14.81 1.58 25.57
N PHE A 261 15.43 1.85 24.40
CA PHE A 261 14.92 1.54 23.07
C PHE A 261 14.11 0.23 23.05
N THR A 262 12.81 0.35 22.75
CA THR A 262 11.87 -0.76 22.85
C THR A 262 11.46 -1.20 21.46
N ALA A 263 11.64 -2.49 21.16
CA ALA A 263 11.18 -3.11 19.92
C ALA A 263 9.74 -3.60 20.06
N SER A 264 8.98 -3.47 18.99
CA SER A 264 7.60 -3.94 18.85
C SER A 264 7.34 -4.39 17.40
N SER A 265 6.31 -5.21 17.18
CA SER A 265 5.91 -5.60 15.83
C SER A 265 5.34 -4.40 15.08
N ASP A 266 5.70 -4.27 13.81
CA ASP A 266 5.13 -3.28 12.88
C ASP A 266 3.80 -3.72 12.24
N GLY A 267 3.31 -4.93 12.54
CA GLY A 267 2.11 -5.54 11.93
C GLY A 267 2.32 -6.14 10.54
N HIS A 268 3.51 -6.03 9.95
CA HIS A 268 3.88 -6.49 8.60
C HIS A 268 5.03 -7.51 8.62
N GLY A 269 5.52 -7.86 9.81
CA GLY A 269 6.58 -8.83 10.05
C GLY A 269 7.92 -8.20 10.42
N GLY A 270 8.07 -6.89 10.20
CA GLY A 270 9.22 -6.09 10.59
C GLY A 270 9.14 -5.60 12.05
N THR A 271 10.12 -4.79 12.41
CA THR A 271 10.34 -4.31 13.79
C THR A 271 10.26 -2.79 13.86
N SER A 272 9.35 -2.27 14.68
CA SER A 272 9.33 -0.86 15.09
C SER A 272 10.11 -0.66 16.38
N VAL A 273 11.06 0.28 16.39
CA VAL A 273 11.81 0.69 17.59
C VAL A 273 11.45 2.13 17.97
N VAL A 274 11.00 2.29 19.21
CA VAL A 274 10.72 3.60 19.82
C VAL A 274 11.77 3.87 20.90
N ASP A 275 12.14 5.14 21.06
CA ASP A 275 12.84 5.63 22.24
C ASP A 275 11.84 6.17 23.26
N PRO A 276 11.30 5.34 24.18
CA PRO A 276 10.53 5.91 25.27
C PRO A 276 11.50 6.71 26.16
N PRO A 277 11.13 7.94 26.59
CA PRO A 277 11.90 8.61 27.63
C PRO A 277 12.07 7.65 28.81
N ALA A 278 13.29 7.53 29.34
CA ALA A 278 13.55 6.75 30.54
C ALA A 278 12.49 7.12 31.59
N MET A 279 11.78 6.13 32.13
CA MET A 279 10.92 6.39 33.28
C MET A 279 11.77 7.13 34.31
N GLN A 280 11.43 8.39 34.60
CA GLN A 280 12.01 9.07 35.76
C GLN A 280 11.56 8.27 36.97
N VAL A 281 12.46 7.45 37.51
CA VAL A 281 12.29 6.89 38.84
C VAL A 281 12.19 8.11 39.74
N SER A 282 10.99 8.39 40.27
CA SER A 282 10.82 9.43 41.29
C SER A 282 11.81 9.11 42.41
N GLN A 283 12.87 9.89 42.53
CA GLN A 283 13.79 9.76 43.65
C GLN A 283 12.96 9.95 44.92
N LEU A 284 12.89 8.90 45.73
CA LEU A 284 12.32 8.93 47.07
C LEU A 284 12.94 10.12 47.82
N ALA A 285 12.08 10.96 48.41
CA ALA A 285 12.51 12.07 49.25
C ALA A 285 13.44 11.57 50.37
N GLN A 286 14.49 12.34 50.66
CA GLN A 286 15.46 12.11 51.73
C GLN A 286 14.78 11.73 53.06
N PRO A 287 15.41 10.89 53.90
CA PRO A 287 14.92 10.67 55.25
C PRO A 287 14.92 12.01 56.01
N GLN A 288 13.77 12.40 56.54
CA GLN A 288 13.70 13.50 57.48
C GLN A 288 14.40 13.07 58.76
N HIS A 289 15.60 13.62 58.98
CA HIS A 289 16.20 13.66 60.30
C HIS A 289 15.52 14.76 61.11
N ALA A 290 14.93 14.36 62.24
CA ALA A 290 14.77 15.18 63.44
C ALA A 290 15.08 14.29 64.65
#